data_AF-A0A919VBE8-F1
#
_entry.id   AF-A0A919VBE8-F1
#
_cell.length_a   1.000
_cell.length_b   1.000
_cell.length_c   1.000
_cell.angle_alpha   90.00
_cell.angle_beta   90.00
_cell.angle_gamma   90.00
#
_symmetry.space_group_name_H-M   'P 1'
#
loop_
_entity.id
_entity.type
_entity.pdbx_description
1 polymer ?
#
loop_
_entity_poly.entity_id
_entity_poly.type
_entity_poly.pdbx_seq_one_letter_code
_entity_poly.pdbx_strand_id
1 'polypeptide(L)'
;MLGDAMTRLRRAHGQLGGVIAMIEAGEDCRKVLTQLAAVSKALDRAGFRIVASGLRHCQAAQERGEAAPMSDEELEKLFLSLA
;
A
#
# COMPACT_ATOMS: atom_id res chain seq x y z
N MET A 1 2.30 -14.80 1.87
CA MET A 1 2.41 -13.78 0.81
C MET A 1 2.54 -12.35 1.34
N LEU A 2 1.57 -11.81 2.10
CA LEU A 2 1.51 -10.38 2.50
C LEU A 2 2.60 -9.83 3.47
N GLY A 3 3.64 -10.60 3.81
CA GLY A 3 4.61 -10.27 4.86
C GLY A 3 5.41 -8.98 4.62
N ASP A 4 5.94 -8.77 3.41
CA ASP A 4 6.68 -7.55 3.05
C ASP A 4 5.75 -6.31 3.08
N ALA A 5 4.52 -6.44 2.58
CA ALA A 5 3.52 -5.38 2.63
C ALA A 5 3.17 -5.01 4.09
N MET A 6 2.98 -5.99 4.97
CA MET A 6 2.72 -5.77 6.39
C MET A 6 3.88 -5.00 7.08
N THR A 7 5.13 -5.34 6.76
CA THR A 7 6.31 -4.61 7.26
C THR A 7 6.37 -3.17 6.75
N ARG A 8 5.92 -2.91 5.51
CA ARG A 8 5.81 -1.55 4.95
C ARG A 8 4.69 -0.74 5.61
N LEU A 9 3.51 -1.32 5.80
CA LEU A 9 2.38 -0.68 6.46
C LEU A 9 2.72 -0.32 7.92
N ARG A 10 3.41 -1.21 8.65
CA ARG A 10 3.91 -0.91 10.01
C ARG A 10 4.89 0.26 10.02
N ARG A 11 5.76 0.40 9.00
CA ARG A 11 6.65 1.56 8.87
C ARG A 11 5.87 2.84 8.54
N ALA A 12 4.94 2.79 7.58
CA ALA A 12 4.10 3.92 7.21
C ALA A 12 3.25 4.43 8.38
N HIS A 13 2.72 3.52 9.22
CA HIS A 13 2.03 3.86 10.47
C HIS A 13 2.94 4.62 11.45
N GLY A 14 4.18 4.15 11.66
CA GLY A 14 5.16 4.87 12.49
C GLY A 14 5.52 6.26 11.95
N GLN A 15 5.64 6.40 10.62
CA GLN A 15 5.86 7.69 9.97
C GLN A 15 4.64 8.62 10.12
N LEU A 16 3.41 8.10 10.00
CA LEU A 16 2.18 8.86 10.20
C LEU A 16 2.04 9.37 11.64
N GLY A 17 2.39 8.53 12.64
CA GLY A 17 2.47 8.97 14.04
C GLY A 17 3.46 10.13 14.24
N GLY A 18 4.59 10.11 13.53
CA GLY A 18 5.53 11.23 13.48
C GLY A 18 4.93 12.51 12.86
N VAL A 19 4.16 12.39 11.77
CA VAL A 19 3.45 13.53 11.16
C VAL A 19 2.41 14.13 12.10
N ILE A 20 1.66 13.29 12.84
CA ILE A 20 0.69 13.74 13.85
C ILE A 20 1.42 14.53 14.96
N ALA A 21 2.48 13.96 15.54
CA ALA A 21 3.26 14.63 16.59
C ALA A 21 3.90 15.96 16.12
N MET A 22 4.28 16.08 14.85
CA MET A 22 4.72 17.35 14.27
C MET A 22 3.60 18.40 14.22
N ILE A 23 2.38 18.01 13.84
CA ILE A 23 1.22 18.90 13.80
C ILE A 23 0.85 19.35 15.23
N GLU A 24 0.83 18.42 16.18
CA GLU A 24 0.57 18.70 17.61
C GLU A 24 1.63 19.63 18.23
N ALA A 25 2.89 19.51 17.80
CA ALA A 25 3.99 20.40 18.20
C ALA A 25 4.01 21.75 17.48
N GLY A 26 3.12 21.99 16.50
CA GLY A 26 3.10 23.23 15.71
C GLY A 26 4.28 23.40 14.76
N GLU A 27 4.86 22.31 14.26
CA GLU A 27 5.99 22.35 13.33
C GLU A 27 5.64 22.99 11.97
N ASP A 28 6.68 23.43 11.26
CA ASP A 28 6.52 24.10 9.95
C ASP A 28 5.70 23.27 8.95
N CYS A 29 4.73 23.93 8.32
CA CYS A 29 3.84 23.36 7.32
C CYS A 29 4.60 22.69 6.16
N ARG A 30 5.72 23.26 5.70
CA ARG A 30 6.53 22.65 4.63
C ARG A 30 7.21 21.37 5.10
N LYS A 31 7.75 21.29 6.32
CA LYS A 31 8.23 20.03 6.93
C LYS A 31 7.09 18.99 7.02
N VAL A 32 5.94 19.37 7.57
CA VAL A 32 4.77 18.49 7.76
C VAL A 32 4.32 17.89 6.44
N LEU A 33 4.10 18.72 5.41
CA LEU A 33 3.70 18.27 4.07
C LEU A 33 4.76 17.39 3.42
N THR A 34 6.05 17.66 3.63
CA THR A 34 7.15 16.82 3.12
C THR A 34 7.11 15.42 3.74
N GLN A 35 6.87 15.30 5.04
CA GLN A 35 6.76 13.99 5.71
C GLN A 35 5.45 13.28 5.35
N LEU A 36 4.33 13.99 5.23
CA LEU A 36 3.06 13.43 4.78
C LEU A 36 3.14 12.85 3.35
N ALA A 37 3.81 13.55 2.43
CA ALA A 37 4.09 13.03 1.09
C ALA A 37 4.97 11.76 1.12
N ALA A 38 5.93 11.67 2.06
CA ALA A 38 6.72 10.47 2.28
C ALA A 38 5.91 9.31 2.89
N VAL A 39 4.89 9.59 3.71
CA VAL A 39 3.91 8.59 4.20
C VAL A 39 3.07 8.06 3.04
N SER A 40 2.48 8.94 2.21
CA SER A 40 1.68 8.52 1.04
C SER A 40 2.51 7.59 0.15
N LYS A 41 3.71 8.01 -0.24
CA LYS A 41 4.64 7.22 -1.08
C LYS A 41 5.07 5.89 -0.46
N ALA A 42 4.93 5.71 0.86
CA ALA A 42 5.12 4.43 1.53
C ALA A 42 3.87 3.53 1.49
N LEU A 43 2.67 4.11 1.55
CA LEU A 43 1.38 3.43 1.39
C LEU A 43 1.17 2.95 -0.04
N ASP A 44 1.37 3.80 -1.06
CA ASP A 44 1.21 3.43 -2.48
C ASP A 44 2.09 2.20 -2.81
N ARG A 45 3.36 2.25 -2.35
CA ARG A 45 4.34 1.15 -2.48
C ARG A 45 3.98 -0.11 -1.71
N ALA A 46 3.12 -0.03 -0.70
CA ALA A 46 2.55 -1.21 -0.04
C ALA A 46 1.34 -1.73 -0.83
N GLY A 47 0.45 -0.84 -1.29
CA GLY A 47 -0.71 -1.15 -2.12
C GLY A 47 -0.34 -1.91 -3.40
N PHE A 48 0.57 -1.37 -4.22
CA PHE A 48 1.05 -2.05 -5.43
C PHE A 48 1.64 -3.43 -5.15
N ARG A 49 2.25 -3.63 -3.97
CA ARG A 49 2.80 -4.94 -3.55
C ARG A 49 1.75 -5.91 -3.02
N ILE A 50 0.59 -5.42 -2.59
CA ILE A 50 -0.60 -6.23 -2.30
C ILE A 50 -1.25 -6.66 -3.61
N VAL A 51 -1.53 -5.73 -4.54
CA VAL A 51 -2.14 -6.02 -5.85
C VAL A 51 -1.27 -6.98 -6.66
N ALA A 52 0.04 -6.75 -6.76
CA ALA A 52 0.96 -7.68 -7.40
C ALA A 52 1.02 -9.06 -6.71
N SER A 53 0.63 -9.17 -5.45
CA SER A 53 0.47 -10.46 -4.77
C SER A 53 -0.87 -11.13 -5.05
N GLY A 54 -1.93 -10.37 -5.32
CA GLY A 54 -3.21 -10.88 -5.82
C GLY A 54 -3.06 -11.46 -7.22
N LEU A 55 -2.48 -10.70 -8.16
CA LEU A 55 -2.19 -11.14 -9.54
C LEU A 55 -1.46 -12.50 -9.58
N ARG A 56 -0.34 -12.64 -8.85
CA ARG A 56 0.40 -13.92 -8.76
C ARG A 56 -0.41 -15.05 -8.13
N HIS A 57 -1.34 -14.75 -7.23
CA HIS A 57 -2.19 -15.76 -6.61
C HIS A 57 -3.27 -16.26 -7.57
N CYS A 58 -3.89 -15.36 -8.34
CA CYS A 58 -4.87 -15.69 -9.37
C CYS A 58 -4.24 -16.49 -10.52
N GLN A 59 -3.09 -16.05 -11.04
CA GLN A 59 -2.33 -16.81 -12.04
C GLN A 59 -2.00 -18.22 -11.53
N ALA A 60 -1.47 -18.35 -10.31
CA ALA A 60 -1.16 -19.66 -9.75
C ALA A 60 -2.40 -20.55 -9.53
N ALA A 61 -3.60 -19.98 -9.33
CA ALA A 61 -4.85 -20.74 -9.26
C ALA A 61 -5.23 -21.28 -10.65
N GLN A 62 -5.19 -20.43 -11.69
CA GLN A 62 -5.42 -20.81 -13.08
C GLN A 62 -4.45 -21.93 -13.52
N GLU A 63 -3.17 -21.84 -13.15
CA GLU A 63 -2.14 -22.87 -13.41
C GLU A 63 -2.44 -24.23 -12.75
N ARG A 64 -3.27 -24.27 -11.69
CA ARG A 64 -3.76 -25.52 -11.05
C ARG A 64 -5.14 -25.96 -11.56
N GLY A 65 -5.76 -25.22 -12.47
CA GLY A 65 -7.16 -25.43 -12.89
C GLY A 65 -8.18 -25.03 -11.82
N GLU A 66 -7.78 -24.25 -10.82
CA GLU A 66 -8.65 -23.71 -9.78
C GLU A 66 -9.30 -22.39 -10.24
N ALA A 67 -10.49 -22.09 -9.72
CA ALA A 67 -11.08 -20.77 -9.91
C ALA A 67 -10.21 -19.68 -9.26
N ALA A 68 -9.92 -18.61 -10.01
CA ALA A 68 -9.22 -17.45 -9.46
C ALA A 68 -10.08 -16.75 -8.38
N PRO A 69 -9.48 -16.26 -7.27
CA PRO A 69 -10.24 -15.64 -6.18
C PRO A 69 -10.77 -14.23 -6.48
N MET A 70 -10.34 -13.62 -7.59
CA MET A 70 -10.80 -12.32 -8.14
C MET A 70 -10.64 -12.38 -9.67
N SER A 71 -11.42 -11.58 -10.41
CA SER A 71 -11.24 -11.41 -11.86
C SER A 71 -10.10 -10.44 -12.20
N ASP A 72 -9.67 -10.45 -13.47
CA ASP A 72 -8.66 -9.50 -13.97
C ASP A 72 -9.20 -8.06 -13.95
N GLU A 73 -10.49 -7.85 -14.23
CA GLU A 73 -11.17 -6.53 -14.12
C GLU A 73 -11.19 -6.01 -12.67
N GLU A 74 -11.40 -6.89 -11.69
CA GLU A 74 -11.34 -6.53 -10.27
C GLU A 74 -9.92 -6.14 -9.85
N LEU A 75 -8.92 -6.86 -10.35
CA LEU A 75 -7.50 -6.56 -10.10
C LEU A 75 -7.04 -5.27 -10.78
N GLU A 76 -7.49 -4.97 -11.99
CA GLU A 76 -7.26 -3.70 -12.67
C GLU A 76 -7.91 -2.55 -11.89
N LYS A 77 -9.18 -2.69 -11.50
CA LYS A 77 -9.90 -1.69 -10.69
C LYS A 77 -9.22 -1.41 -9.34
N LEU A 78 -8.68 -2.44 -8.69
CA LEU A 78 -7.90 -2.32 -7.46
C LEU A 78 -6.48 -1.75 -7.67
N PHE A 79 -5.93 -1.86 -8.88
CA PHE A 79 -4.68 -1.19 -9.24
C PHE A 79 -4.90 0.31 -9.50
N LEU A 80 -5.94 0.66 -10.28
CA LEU A 80 -6.28 2.02 -10.66
C LEU A 80 -6.75 2.88 -9.48
N SER A 81 -7.23 2.29 -8.38
CA SER A 81 -7.56 3.02 -7.13
C SER A 81 -6.33 3.40 -6.29
N LEU A 82 -5.11 3.07 -6.75
CA LEU A 82 -3.82 3.37 -6.11
C LEU A 82 -2.91 4.25 -6.99
N ALA A 83 -3.44 4.82 -8.08
CA ALA A 83 -2.68 5.53 -9.13
C ALA A 83 -2.93 7.05 -9.13
#